data_AF-A0A9E6Z7L4-F1
#
_entry.id   AF-A0A9E6Z7L4-F1
#
_cell.length_a   1.000
_cell.length_b   1.000
_cell.length_c   1.000
_cell.angle_alpha   90.00
_cell.angle_beta   90.00
_cell.angle_gamma   90.00
#
_symmetry.space_group_name_H-M   'P 1'
#
loop_
_entity.id
_entity.type
_entity.pdbx_description
1 polymer ?
#
loop_
_entity_poly.entity_id
_entity_poly.type
_entity_poly.pdbx_seq_one_letter_code
_entity_poly.pdbx_strand_id
1 'polypeptide(L)'
;MLLQIHEPNKTPQTDATVGIDFGTTNSVVAHMVDGTPRIISIDKTRLIPSVVAYDKGEATFGCKARESKNAIASIKRCMEPDFKGPYSTSVKNSIFRG
;
A
#
# COMPACT_ATOMS: atom_id res chain seq x y z
N MET A 1 24.60 -24.23 -16.15
CA MET A 1 23.27 -24.17 -15.49
C MET A 1 23.39 -24.97 -14.21
N LEU A 2 23.34 -24.30 -13.05
CA LEU A 2 23.44 -24.96 -11.75
C LEU A 2 22.01 -25.30 -11.30
N LEU A 3 21.70 -26.57 -11.08
CA LEU A 3 20.42 -26.97 -10.48
C LEU A 3 20.51 -26.77 -8.96
N GLN A 4 19.69 -25.84 -8.44
CA GLN A 4 19.54 -25.63 -7.01
C GLN A 4 18.60 -26.69 -6.43
N ILE A 5 19.17 -27.82 -6.02
CA ILE A 5 18.45 -28.89 -5.32
C ILE A 5 18.14 -28.44 -3.88
N HIS A 6 16.87 -28.50 -3.50
CA HIS A 6 16.40 -28.20 -2.15
C HIS A 6 16.34 -29.46 -1.30
N GLU A 7 16.63 -29.33 -0.01
CA GLU A 7 16.59 -30.45 0.94
C GLU A 7 15.14 -30.88 1.23
N PRO A 8 14.83 -32.19 1.19
CA PRO A 8 13.52 -32.70 1.58
C PRO A 8 13.29 -32.40 3.07
N ASN A 9 12.14 -31.79 3.39
CA ASN A 9 11.69 -31.27 4.70
C ASN A 9 11.99 -29.80 5.02
N LYS A 10 12.58 -29.02 4.10
CA LYS A 10 12.41 -27.56 4.14
C LYS A 10 11.19 -27.19 3.30
N THR A 11 10.24 -26.46 3.88
CA THR A 11 9.21 -25.77 3.11
C THR A 11 9.93 -25.00 2.00
N PRO A 12 9.52 -25.13 0.72
CA PRO A 12 10.10 -24.33 -0.35
C PRO A 12 10.10 -22.88 0.11
N GLN A 13 11.28 -22.27 0.15
CA GLN A 13 11.40 -20.88 0.55
C GLN A 13 10.76 -20.09 -0.59
N THR A 14 9.48 -19.75 -0.45
CA THR A 14 8.82 -18.78 -1.32
C THR A 14 9.39 -17.43 -0.92
N ASP A 15 10.58 -17.12 -1.44
CA ASP A 15 11.52 -16.08 -1.01
C ASP A 15 11.03 -14.63 -1.25
N ALA A 16 9.81 -14.30 -0.82
CA ALA A 16 9.34 -12.92 -0.81
C ALA A 16 8.32 -12.68 0.29
N THR A 17 8.72 -12.85 1.56
CA THR A 17 7.97 -12.24 2.66
C THR A 17 8.12 -10.73 2.56
N VAL A 18 6.99 -10.02 2.50
CA VAL A 18 6.94 -8.56 2.52
C VAL A 18 6.26 -8.07 3.80
N GLY A 19 6.80 -7.01 4.38
CA GLY A 19 6.15 -6.24 5.43
C GLY A 19 5.32 -5.12 4.79
N ILE A 20 4.06 -4.98 5.20
CA ILE A 20 3.19 -3.89 4.75
C ILE A 20 2.74 -3.11 5.98
N ASP A 21 3.02 -1.81 5.98
CA ASP A 21 2.41 -0.87 6.91
C ASP A 21 1.29 -0.13 6.18
N PHE A 22 0.05 -0.38 6.59
CA PHE A 22 -1.15 0.17 5.96
C PHE A 22 -1.73 1.32 6.80
N GLY A 23 -1.03 2.46 6.75
CA GLY A 23 -1.42 3.67 7.47
C GLY A 23 -2.62 4.38 6.83
N THR A 24 -3.24 5.27 7.60
CA THR A 24 -4.42 6.04 7.16
C THR A 24 -4.10 7.10 6.09
N THR A 25 -2.88 7.65 6.11
CA THR A 25 -2.44 8.71 5.18
C THR A 25 -1.41 8.20 4.17
N ASN A 26 -0.45 7.41 4.64
CA ASN A 26 0.58 6.80 3.81
C ASN A 26 0.74 5.32 4.18
N SER A 27 1.22 4.54 3.22
CA SER A 27 1.56 3.14 3.35
C SER A 27 3.02 2.91 2.94
N VAL A 28 3.60 1.81 3.42
CA VAL A 28 4.97 1.38 3.13
C VAL A 28 4.96 -0.11 2.85
N VAL A 29 5.83 -0.53 1.91
CA VAL A 29 6.12 -1.95 1.69
C VAL A 29 7.62 -2.16 1.86
N ALA A 30 8.01 -3.22 2.56
CA ALA A 30 9.39 -3.62 2.74
C ALA A 30 9.57 -5.10 2.43
N HIS A 31 10.76 -5.49 1.99
CA HIS A 31 11.16 -6.89 1.82
C HIS A 31 12.47 -7.15 2.55
N MET A 32 12.75 -8.42 2.86
CA MET A 32 13.99 -8.80 3.52
C MET A 32 15.11 -9.00 2.49
N VAL A 33 16.27 -8.38 2.73
CA VAL A 33 17.51 -8.60 1.96
C VAL A 33 18.63 -8.85 2.96
N ASP A 34 19.22 -10.04 2.91
CA ASP A 34 20.31 -10.46 3.81
C ASP A 34 20.00 -10.21 5.30
N GLY A 35 18.78 -10.58 5.71
CA GLY A 35 18.32 -10.40 7.10
C GLY A 35 18.00 -8.94 7.49
N THR A 36 18.09 -7.98 6.56
CA THR A 36 17.77 -6.56 6.80
C THR A 36 16.51 -6.14 6.03
N PRO A 37 15.54 -5.47 6.67
CA PRO A 37 14.38 -4.95 5.95
C PRO A 37 14.78 -3.78 5.04
N ARG A 38 14.38 -3.84 3.77
CA ARG A 38 14.55 -2.77 2.79
C ARG A 38 13.21 -2.31 2.25
N ILE A 39 13.01 -0.99 2.24
CA ILE A 39 11.78 -0.37 1.73
C ILE A 39 11.75 -0.44 0.19
N ILE A 40 10.63 -0.90 -0.36
CA ILE A 40 10.35 -0.85 -1.78
C ILE A 40 9.92 0.58 -2.14
N SER A 41 10.59 1.18 -3.11
CA SER A 41 10.21 2.50 -3.62
C SER A 41 9.27 2.35 -4.82
N ILE A 42 8.15 3.06 -4.81
CA ILE A 42 7.21 3.17 -5.93
C ILE A 42 7.25 4.62 -6.40
N ASP A 43 7.36 4.87 -7.70
CA ASP A 43 7.44 6.23 -8.26
C ASP A 43 8.50 7.12 -7.59
N LYS A 44 9.66 6.53 -7.26
CA LYS A 44 10.79 7.19 -6.56
C LYS A 44 10.48 7.67 -5.13
N THR A 45 9.32 7.32 -4.56
CA THR A 45 8.98 7.57 -3.16
C THR A 45 8.94 6.28 -2.34
N ARG A 46 9.34 6.39 -1.06
CA ARG A 46 9.25 5.31 -0.06
C ARG A 46 7.92 5.30 0.69
N LEU A 47 7.22 6.44 0.69
CA LEU A 47 5.90 6.60 1.27
C LEU A 47 4.88 6.67 0.13
N ILE A 48 3.90 5.78 0.17
CA ILE A 48 2.85 5.68 -0.83
C ILE A 48 1.59 6.32 -0.25
N PRO A 49 0.99 7.35 -0.86
CA PRO A 49 -0.29 7.87 -0.37
C PRO A 49 -1.35 6.77 -0.25
N SER A 50 -2.01 6.67 0.90
CA SER A 50 -3.12 5.73 1.15
C SER A 50 -4.41 6.23 0.50
N VAL A 51 -4.38 6.31 -0.82
CA VAL A 51 -5.42 6.88 -1.67
C VAL A 51 -5.65 5.95 -2.87
N VAL A 52 -6.92 5.75 -3.21
CA VAL A 52 -7.34 5.03 -4.41
C VAL A 52 -8.32 5.89 -5.20
N ALA A 53 -8.37 5.68 -6.51
CA ALA A 53 -9.38 6.30 -7.37
C ALA A 53 -9.84 5.28 -8.40
N TYR A 54 -11.13 5.33 -8.74
CA TYR A 54 -11.72 4.46 -9.76
C TYR A 54 -12.32 5.31 -10.87
N ASP A 55 -11.76 5.21 -12.07
CA ASP A 55 -12.10 6.06 -13.19
C ASP A 55 -12.28 5.18 -14.45
N LYS A 56 -13.45 5.26 -15.08
CA LYS A 56 -13.77 4.54 -16.34
C LYS A 56 -13.46 3.03 -16.32
N GLY A 57 -13.61 2.37 -15.17
CA GLY A 57 -13.36 0.94 -15.03
C GLY A 57 -11.92 0.59 -14.64
N GLU A 58 -11.05 1.58 -14.45
CA GLU A 58 -9.67 1.39 -14.00
C GLU A 58 -9.50 1.85 -12.56
N ALA A 59 -8.83 1.01 -11.75
CA ALA A 59 -8.38 1.39 -10.42
C ALA A 59 -6.97 1.99 -10.51
N THR A 60 -6.77 3.12 -9.84
CA THR A 60 -5.45 3.72 -9.61
C THR A 60 -5.24 3.88 -8.10
N PHE A 61 -3.97 3.96 -7.68
CA PHE A 61 -3.58 4.09 -6.27
C PHE A 61 -2.38 5.03 -6.12
N GLY A 62 -2.06 5.40 -4.87
CA GLY A 62 -0.86 6.18 -4.56
C GLY A 62 -0.88 7.59 -5.13
N CYS A 63 0.26 8.04 -5.65
CA CYS A 63 0.41 9.39 -6.22
C CYS A 63 -0.54 9.64 -7.39
N LYS A 64 -0.72 8.66 -8.28
CA LYS A 64 -1.64 8.77 -9.44
C LYS A 64 -3.09 8.96 -9.00
N ALA A 65 -3.54 8.19 -8.00
CA ALA A 65 -4.90 8.33 -7.48
C ALA A 65 -5.14 9.68 -6.78
N ARG A 66 -4.11 10.22 -6.10
CA ARG A 66 -4.19 11.50 -5.39
C ARG A 66 -4.55 12.68 -6.30
N GLU A 67 -4.19 12.60 -7.58
CA GLU A 67 -4.49 13.63 -8.59
C GLU A 67 -5.90 13.50 -9.18
N SER A 68 -6.58 12.38 -8.96
CA SER A 68 -7.94 12.16 -9.46
C SER A 68 -8.97 12.98 -8.66
N LYS A 69 -10.00 13.46 -9.35
CA LYS A 69 -11.17 14.08 -8.71
C LYS A 69 -12.01 13.05 -7.93
N ASN A 70 -11.91 11.78 -8.30
CA ASN A 70 -12.61 10.66 -7.67
C ASN A 70 -11.74 9.97 -6.61
N ALA A 71 -10.69 10.64 -6.12
CA ALA A 71 -9.82 10.13 -5.07
C ALA A 71 -10.59 9.86 -3.77
N ILE A 72 -10.34 8.70 -3.18
CA ILE A 72 -10.84 8.28 -1.88
C ILE A 72 -9.63 8.02 -0.97
N ALA A 73 -9.58 8.70 0.18
CA ALA A 73 -8.49 8.65 1.14
C ALA A 73 -9.00 8.24 2.54
N SER A 74 -8.09 7.93 3.46
CA SER A 74 -8.41 7.63 4.88
C SER A 74 -9.34 6.44 5.13
N ILE A 75 -9.51 5.57 4.12
CA ILE A 75 -10.36 4.37 4.16
C ILE A 75 -10.02 3.46 5.34
N LYS A 76 -8.76 3.41 5.78
CA LYS A 76 -8.33 2.60 6.93
C LYS A 76 -9.14 2.89 8.20
N ARG A 77 -9.64 4.12 8.39
CA ARG A 77 -10.51 4.50 9.53
C ARG A 77 -11.92 3.92 9.41
N CYS A 78 -12.39 3.70 8.19
CA CYS A 78 -13.69 3.09 7.91
C CYS A 78 -13.69 1.56 8.13
N MET A 79 -12.52 0.95 8.28
CA MET A 79 -12.37 -0.49 8.54
C MET A 79 -12.48 -0.83 10.03
N GLU A 80 -12.77 0.14 10.89
CA GLU A 80 -12.96 -0.08 12.33
C GLU A 80 -14.31 -0.78 12.57
N PRO A 81 -14.39 -1.77 13.49
CA PRO A 81 -15.59 -2.59 13.71
C PRO A 81 -16.87 -1.80 14.01
N ASP A 82 -16.73 -0.63 14.63
CA ASP A 82 -17.84 0.23 15.07
C ASP A 82 -17.89 1.56 14.30
N PHE A 83 -17.38 1.61 13.06
CA PHE A 83 -17.38 2.85 12.29
C PHE A 83 -18.81 3.37 12.03
N LYS A 84 -19.15 4.53 12.63
CA LYS A 84 -20.43 5.25 12.47
C LYS A 84 -20.26 6.64 11.82
N GLY A 85 -19.15 6.85 11.09
CA GLY A 85 -18.82 8.14 10.51
C GLY A 85 -19.57 8.43 9.20
N PRO A 86 -19.72 9.72 8.80
CA PRO A 86 -20.32 10.09 7.53
C PRO A 86 -19.46 9.58 6.36
N TYR A 87 -20.10 9.08 5.29
CA TYR A 87 -19.42 8.64 4.07
C TYR A 87 -18.54 9.76 3.50
N SER A 88 -17.21 9.59 3.59
CA SER A 88 -16.27 10.49 2.93
C SER A 88 -16.32 10.24 1.42
N THR A 89 -17.15 11.01 0.72
CA THR A 89 -17.06 11.17 -0.73
C THR A 89 -16.47 12.54 -1.02
N SER A 90 -15.48 12.55 -1.93
CA SER A 90 -14.73 13.71 -2.41
C SER A 90 -13.74 14.29 -1.40
N VAL A 91 -12.45 14.13 -1.69
CA VAL A 91 -11.37 14.96 -1.16
C VAL A 91 -11.68 16.42 -1.51
N LYS A 92 -12.41 17.12 -0.64
CA LYS A 92 -12.42 18.59 -0.63
C LYS A 92 -11.36 19.04 0.36
N ASN A 93 -10.16 19.30 -0.18
CA ASN A 93 -9.12 20.21 0.31
C ASN A 93 -9.23 20.71 1.76
N SER A 94 -9.08 19.83 2.76
CA SER A 94 -8.86 20.27 4.14
C SER A 94 -7.86 19.44 4.94
N ILE A 95 -7.50 18.22 4.50
CA ILE A 95 -6.64 17.31 5.27
C ILE A 95 -5.15 17.39 4.83
N PHE A 96 -4.81 18.28 3.88
CA PHE A 96 -3.44 18.42 3.35
C PHE A 96 -2.88 19.85 3.42
N ARG A 97 -3.43 20.71 4.27
CA ARG A 97 -2.79 21.99 4.62
C ARG A 97 -1.90 21.79 5.86
N GLY A 98 -0.64 21.45 5.60
CA GLY A 98 0.50 21.89 6.39
C GLY A 98 1.22 22.98 5.60
#